data_AF-A0A940NPN8-F1
#
_entry.id   AF-A0A940NPN8-F1
#
_cell.length_a   1.000
_cell.length_b   1.000
_cell.length_c   1.000
_cell.angle_alpha   90.00
_cell.angle_beta   90.00
_cell.angle_gamma   90.00
#
_symmetry.space_group_name_H-M   'P 1'
#
loop_
_entity.id
_entity.type
_entity.pdbx_description
1 polymer ?
#
loop_
_entity_poly.entity_id
_entity_poly.type
_entity_poly.pdbx_seq_one_letter_code
_entity_poly.pdbx_strand_id
1 'polypeptide(L)'
;EIDLDAMTDSDFRSITDEQLIALGQQYDTLEQPAFLAVRPDTDGVHFAVAGQSAETADAASALADALYPGLGVTHVTADEPAERWWLCEAGEELSNYALVWNKAFLDMETQTLHAGVTEENMLLLAAMRVPPSRGRSIGAFVTDDGDRLTCNVYDLCYSSGDYGLSDTATLYGFTFSAEKATGQLTGYDSDQYDFSKEAEIPDTFHPYPDE
;
A
#
# COMPACT_ATOMS: atom_id res chain seq x y z
N GLU A 1 23.14 -6.18 6.20
CA GLU A 1 22.07 -6.08 5.19
C GLU A 1 21.14 -7.26 5.42
N ILE A 2 19.84 -6.98 5.48
CA ILE A 2 18.80 -8.01 5.63
C ILE A 2 18.33 -8.31 4.22
N ASP A 3 18.35 -9.59 3.86
CA ASP A 3 17.87 -10.08 2.58
C ASP A 3 16.34 -10.22 2.64
N LEU A 4 15.63 -9.18 2.18
CA LEU A 4 14.16 -9.16 2.17
C LEU A 4 13.57 -10.26 1.28
N ASP A 5 14.23 -10.62 0.18
CA ASP A 5 13.76 -11.66 -0.74
C ASP A 5 13.82 -13.06 -0.10
N ALA A 6 14.66 -13.23 0.92
CA ALA A 6 14.76 -14.47 1.69
C ALA A 6 13.82 -14.53 2.91
N MET A 7 13.18 -13.42 3.29
CA MET A 7 12.28 -13.39 4.45
C MET A 7 10.94 -14.07 4.14
N THR A 8 10.41 -14.76 5.13
CA THR A 8 9.09 -15.39 5.11
C THR A 8 8.09 -14.64 6.00
N ASP A 9 6.80 -14.95 5.86
CA ASP A 9 5.74 -14.45 6.75
C ASP A 9 6.09 -14.65 8.24
N SER A 10 6.65 -15.81 8.59
CA SER A 10 7.05 -16.12 9.97
C SER A 10 8.21 -15.24 10.45
N ASP A 11 9.14 -14.86 9.57
CA ASP A 11 10.28 -14.02 9.93
C ASP A 11 9.81 -12.61 10.27
N PHE A 12 8.85 -12.05 9.51
CA PHE A 12 8.25 -10.76 9.82
C PHE A 12 7.48 -10.77 11.15
N ARG A 13 6.67 -11.82 11.41
CA ARG A 13 5.91 -11.94 12.67
C ARG A 13 6.78 -12.13 13.91
N SER A 14 8.02 -12.60 13.72
CA SER A 14 8.97 -12.86 14.81
C SER A 14 10.19 -11.92 14.79
N ILE A 15 10.10 -10.82 14.03
CA ILE A 15 11.20 -9.88 13.87
C ILE A 15 11.66 -9.33 15.23
N THR A 16 12.98 -9.31 15.42
CA THR A 16 13.59 -8.74 16.62
C THR A 16 13.76 -7.22 16.49
N ASP A 17 13.92 -6.53 17.62
CA ASP A 17 14.17 -5.08 17.63
C ASP A 17 15.46 -4.75 16.83
N GLU A 18 16.51 -5.56 16.98
CA GLU A 18 17.77 -5.40 16.23
C GLU A 18 17.56 -5.51 14.71
N GLN A 19 16.75 -6.46 14.26
CA GLN A 19 16.42 -6.63 12.84
C GLN A 19 15.53 -5.50 12.33
N LEU A 20 14.55 -5.06 13.12
CA LEU A 20 13.66 -3.95 12.75
C LEU A 20 14.44 -2.64 12.62
N ILE A 21 15.36 -2.37 13.56
CA ILE A 21 16.28 -1.24 13.47
C ILE A 21 17.15 -1.36 12.21
N ALA A 22 17.73 -2.54 11.95
CA ALA A 22 18.55 -2.75 10.76
C ALA A 22 17.77 -2.62 9.44
N LEU A 23 16.49 -3.01 9.41
CA LEU A 23 15.58 -2.78 8.27
C LEU A 23 15.28 -1.30 8.10
N GLY A 24 14.96 -0.60 9.18
CA GLY A 24 14.84 0.85 9.19
C GLY A 24 16.08 1.47 8.56
N GLN A 25 17.27 1.11 9.05
CA GLN A 25 18.52 1.67 8.55
C GLN A 25 18.79 1.43 7.06
N GLN A 26 18.23 0.36 6.48
CA GLN A 26 18.33 0.05 5.06
C GLN A 26 17.22 0.70 4.22
N TYR A 27 16.14 1.15 4.83
CA TYR A 27 14.89 1.54 4.18
C TYR A 27 15.06 2.54 3.03
N ASP A 28 15.91 3.55 3.20
CA ASP A 28 16.18 4.58 2.17
C ASP A 28 16.98 4.04 0.98
N THR A 29 17.66 2.91 1.16
CA THR A 29 18.51 2.26 0.15
C THR A 29 17.81 1.10 -0.57
N LEU A 30 16.64 0.66 -0.09
CA LEU A 30 15.91 -0.44 -0.70
C LEU A 30 15.43 -0.04 -2.10
N GLU A 31 15.90 -0.76 -3.12
CA GLU A 31 15.19 -0.80 -4.40
C GLU A 31 13.82 -1.45 -4.17
N GLN A 32 12.78 -0.84 -4.73
CA GLN A 32 11.43 -1.36 -4.52
C GLN A 32 11.35 -2.79 -5.08
N PRO A 33 10.79 -3.76 -4.34
CA PRO A 33 10.39 -5.00 -4.99
C PRO A 33 9.42 -4.63 -6.12
N ALA A 34 9.43 -5.38 -7.23
CA ALA A 34 8.73 -5.06 -8.48
C ALA A 34 7.18 -5.00 -8.38
N PHE A 35 6.64 -4.99 -7.16
CA PHE A 35 5.29 -4.58 -6.85
C PHE A 35 5.15 -3.09 -7.17
N LEU A 36 4.06 -2.72 -7.83
CA LEU A 36 3.73 -1.33 -8.13
C LEU A 36 3.29 -0.61 -6.84
N ALA A 37 4.19 -0.53 -5.85
CA ALA A 37 4.01 0.27 -4.66
C ALA A 37 4.21 1.72 -5.07
N VAL A 38 3.11 2.43 -5.26
CA VAL A 38 3.16 3.84 -5.62
C VAL A 38 3.86 4.58 -4.49
N ARG A 39 5.11 5.00 -4.76
CA ARG A 39 6.03 5.58 -3.78
C ARG A 39 5.53 6.97 -3.37
N PRO A 40 5.23 7.25 -2.09
CA PRO A 40 4.90 8.61 -1.64
C PRO A 40 6.12 9.55 -1.55
N ASP A 41 7.26 9.17 -2.13
CA ASP A 41 8.56 9.75 -1.76
C ASP A 41 9.07 10.74 -2.82
N THR A 42 8.22 11.70 -3.13
CA THR A 42 8.64 12.97 -3.71
C THR A 42 7.82 14.07 -3.03
N ASP A 43 8.51 15.15 -2.67
CA ASP A 43 8.02 16.32 -1.95
C ASP A 43 6.56 16.70 -2.29
N GLY A 44 5.63 16.36 -1.38
CA GLY A 44 4.26 16.85 -1.43
C GLY A 44 3.23 15.99 -2.17
N VAL A 45 3.54 14.75 -2.57
CA VAL A 45 2.54 13.90 -3.24
C VAL A 45 1.51 13.33 -2.25
N HIS A 46 0.26 13.78 -2.39
CA HIS A 46 -0.96 13.29 -1.77
C HIS A 46 -1.64 12.22 -2.64
N PHE A 47 -1.57 10.96 -2.20
CA PHE A 47 -2.38 9.88 -2.76
C PHE A 47 -3.66 9.67 -1.96
N ALA A 48 -4.78 9.53 -2.65
CA ALA A 48 -6.04 9.11 -2.06
C ALA A 48 -6.55 7.85 -2.77
N VAL A 49 -7.00 6.85 -2.02
CA VAL A 49 -7.78 5.75 -2.59
C VAL A 49 -9.24 6.16 -2.55
N ALA A 50 -9.93 6.11 -3.68
CA ALA A 50 -11.36 6.34 -3.69
C ALA A 50 -12.04 5.26 -2.83
N GLY A 51 -12.87 5.69 -1.86
CA GLY A 51 -13.69 4.79 -1.06
C GLY A 51 -14.78 4.05 -1.85
N GLN A 52 -14.82 4.24 -3.17
CA GLN A 52 -15.75 3.63 -4.11
C GLN A 52 -15.00 3.24 -5.39
N SER A 53 -15.48 2.20 -6.06
CA SER A 53 -15.01 1.75 -7.36
C SER A 53 -15.85 2.36 -8.50
N ALA A 54 -15.26 2.49 -9.68
CA ALA A 54 -15.93 3.03 -10.86
C ALA A 54 -16.11 1.97 -11.96
N GLU A 55 -17.16 2.07 -12.78
CA GLU A 55 -17.36 1.17 -13.93
C GLU A 55 -16.64 1.66 -15.20
N THR A 56 -16.22 2.93 -15.23
CA THR A 56 -15.57 3.57 -16.38
C THR A 56 -14.51 4.58 -15.95
N ALA A 57 -13.58 4.91 -16.83
CA ALA A 57 -12.58 5.95 -16.60
C ALA A 57 -13.20 7.34 -16.35
N ASP A 58 -14.31 7.67 -17.02
CA ASP A 58 -15.04 8.93 -16.78
C ASP A 58 -15.63 8.98 -15.37
N ALA A 59 -16.21 7.86 -14.90
CA ALA A 59 -16.71 7.76 -13.53
C ALA A 59 -15.56 7.79 -12.50
N ALA A 60 -14.41 7.18 -12.82
CA ALA A 60 -13.21 7.26 -11.99
C ALA A 60 -12.71 8.70 -11.85
N SER A 61 -12.67 9.43 -12.97
CA SER A 61 -12.31 10.85 -12.97
C SER A 61 -13.26 11.68 -12.10
N ALA A 62 -14.56 11.41 -12.15
CA ALA A 62 -15.53 12.10 -11.31
C ALA A 62 -15.34 11.79 -9.81
N LEU A 63 -15.00 10.55 -9.46
CA LEU A 63 -14.64 10.18 -8.07
C LEU A 63 -13.37 10.89 -7.62
N ALA A 64 -12.35 10.96 -8.47
CA ALA A 64 -11.10 11.66 -8.18
C ALA A 64 -11.31 13.18 -7.98
N ASP A 65 -12.12 13.82 -8.83
CA ASP A 65 -12.45 15.24 -8.69
C ASP A 65 -13.21 15.53 -7.39
N ALA A 66 -14.05 14.59 -6.94
CA ALA A 66 -14.74 14.70 -5.65
C ALA A 66 -13.79 14.60 -4.44
N LEU A 67 -12.67 13.87 -4.56
CA LEU A 67 -11.62 13.83 -3.54
C LEU A 67 -10.79 15.11 -3.51
N TYR A 68 -10.62 15.77 -4.67
CA TYR A 68 -9.83 16.98 -4.84
C TYR A 68 -10.65 18.14 -5.44
N PRO A 69 -11.69 18.62 -4.73
CA PRO A 69 -12.67 19.54 -5.30
C PRO A 69 -12.02 20.86 -5.74
N GLY A 70 -12.17 21.18 -7.02
CA GLY A 70 -11.69 22.43 -7.62
C GLY A 70 -10.27 22.39 -8.18
N LEU A 71 -9.56 21.26 -8.07
CA LEU A 71 -8.29 21.06 -8.77
C LEU A 71 -8.48 20.59 -10.21
N GLY A 72 -9.51 19.76 -10.45
CA GLY A 72 -9.81 19.18 -11.75
C GLY A 72 -8.85 18.05 -12.12
N VAL A 73 -9.39 16.94 -12.65
CA VAL A 73 -8.57 15.84 -13.17
C VAL A 73 -7.91 16.24 -14.48
N THR A 74 -6.58 16.14 -14.55
CA THR A 74 -5.76 16.52 -15.71
C THR A 74 -5.28 15.32 -16.51
N HIS A 75 -5.10 14.16 -15.85
CA HIS A 75 -4.66 12.93 -16.49
C HIS A 75 -5.30 11.69 -15.85
N VAL A 76 -5.49 10.66 -16.66
CA VAL A 76 -5.96 9.34 -16.20
C VAL A 76 -5.11 8.27 -16.88
N THR A 77 -4.44 7.46 -16.06
CA THR A 77 -3.70 6.28 -16.52
C THR A 77 -4.44 5.02 -16.07
N ALA A 78 -4.54 4.02 -16.94
CA ALA A 78 -5.15 2.73 -16.63
C ALA A 78 -4.10 1.63 -16.56
N ASP A 79 -4.41 0.56 -15.82
CA ASP A 79 -3.68 -0.71 -15.86
C ASP A 79 -3.93 -1.48 -17.16
N GLU A 80 -3.33 -1.01 -18.24
CA GLU A 80 -3.55 -1.57 -19.58
C GLU A 80 -2.87 -2.93 -19.79
N PRO A 81 -3.51 -3.88 -20.50
CA PRO A 81 -4.82 -3.81 -21.14
C PRO A 81 -5.99 -4.29 -20.26
N ALA A 82 -5.73 -4.61 -18.99
CA ALA A 82 -6.70 -5.27 -18.11
C ALA A 82 -7.71 -4.29 -17.50
N GLU A 83 -7.36 -3.00 -17.45
CA GLU A 83 -8.12 -1.91 -16.83
C GLU A 83 -8.60 -2.24 -15.42
N ARG A 84 -7.75 -2.88 -14.59
CA ARG A 84 -8.14 -3.27 -13.21
C ARG A 84 -8.31 -2.07 -12.28
N TRP A 85 -7.63 -0.98 -12.57
CA TRP A 85 -7.70 0.29 -11.84
C TRP A 85 -7.31 1.46 -12.74
N TRP A 86 -7.62 2.67 -12.27
CA TRP A 86 -7.19 3.93 -12.85
C TRP A 86 -6.46 4.78 -11.80
N LEU A 87 -5.38 5.43 -12.24
CA LEU A 87 -4.70 6.48 -11.50
C LEU A 87 -5.07 7.82 -12.12
N CYS A 88 -5.76 8.65 -11.35
CA CYS A 88 -6.24 9.96 -11.78
C CYS A 88 -5.39 11.06 -11.15
N GLU A 89 -4.73 11.88 -11.96
CA GLU A 89 -3.97 13.05 -11.52
C GLU A 89 -4.88 14.28 -11.49
N ALA A 90 -4.81 15.08 -10.41
CA ALA A 90 -5.61 16.29 -10.22
C ALA A 90 -4.75 17.55 -10.02
N GLY A 91 -5.11 18.64 -10.71
CA GLY A 91 -4.38 19.90 -10.66
C GLY A 91 -3.11 19.94 -11.55
N GLU A 92 -2.39 21.07 -11.47
CA GLU A 92 -1.15 21.33 -12.24
C GLU A 92 0.12 21.00 -11.43
N GLU A 93 0.01 20.76 -10.13
CA GLU A 93 1.11 20.30 -9.27
C GLU A 93 1.12 18.77 -9.27
N LEU A 94 2.31 18.17 -9.49
CA LEU A 94 2.60 16.73 -9.65
C LEU A 94 2.34 15.88 -8.40
N SER A 95 1.36 16.25 -7.60
CA SER A 95 1.24 15.85 -6.21
C SER A 95 -0.15 15.36 -5.83
N ASN A 96 -1.20 15.43 -6.65
CA ASN A 96 -2.51 14.90 -6.23
C ASN A 96 -2.94 13.75 -7.13
N TYR A 97 -2.96 12.55 -6.58
CA TYR A 97 -3.32 11.35 -7.32
C TYR A 97 -4.43 10.59 -6.59
N ALA A 98 -5.50 10.26 -7.30
CA ALA A 98 -6.53 9.34 -6.83
C ALA A 98 -6.35 7.97 -7.49
N LEU A 99 -6.24 6.92 -6.68
CA LEU A 99 -6.39 5.56 -7.15
C LEU A 99 -7.86 5.16 -7.11
N VAL A 100 -8.40 4.71 -8.24
CA VAL A 100 -9.77 4.23 -8.35
C VAL A 100 -9.79 2.82 -8.92
N TRP A 101 -10.36 1.86 -8.17
CA TRP A 101 -10.54 0.50 -8.67
C TRP A 101 -11.63 0.44 -9.73
N ASN A 102 -11.41 -0.37 -10.77
CA ASN A 102 -12.48 -0.74 -11.68
C ASN A 102 -13.43 -1.70 -10.98
N LYS A 103 -14.72 -1.36 -10.98
CA LYS A 103 -15.78 -2.14 -10.33
C LYS A 103 -15.90 -3.56 -10.89
N ALA A 104 -15.53 -3.78 -12.15
CA ALA A 104 -15.46 -5.12 -12.75
C ALA A 104 -14.28 -5.95 -12.22
N PHE A 105 -13.28 -5.31 -11.61
CA PHE A 105 -12.16 -5.96 -10.93
C PHE A 105 -12.46 -6.08 -9.43
N LEU A 106 -12.59 -4.96 -8.72
CA LEU A 106 -12.89 -4.87 -7.30
C LEU A 106 -14.03 -3.88 -7.07
N ASP A 107 -15.13 -4.37 -6.51
CA ASP A 107 -16.19 -3.52 -5.97
C ASP A 107 -15.88 -3.15 -4.52
N MET A 108 -15.51 -1.89 -4.30
CA MET A 108 -15.16 -1.37 -2.97
C MET A 108 -16.38 -1.22 -2.06
N GLU A 109 -17.59 -1.07 -2.60
CA GLU A 109 -18.82 -0.92 -1.81
C GLU A 109 -19.24 -2.25 -1.19
N THR A 110 -19.14 -3.33 -1.97
CA THR A 110 -19.50 -4.69 -1.53
C THR A 110 -18.30 -5.50 -1.04
N GLN A 111 -17.08 -4.98 -1.22
CA GLN A 111 -15.83 -5.65 -0.91
C GLN A 111 -15.70 -6.98 -1.68
N THR A 112 -16.03 -6.97 -2.97
CA THR A 112 -16.04 -8.17 -3.81
C THR A 112 -15.02 -8.06 -4.93
N LEU A 113 -14.09 -9.01 -4.99
CA LEU A 113 -13.20 -9.20 -6.13
C LEU A 113 -13.97 -9.95 -7.23
N HIS A 114 -14.38 -9.25 -8.27
CA HIS A 114 -15.11 -9.80 -9.41
C HIS A 114 -14.21 -10.43 -10.47
N ALA A 115 -12.93 -10.08 -10.46
CA ALA A 115 -11.91 -10.86 -11.16
C ALA A 115 -11.70 -12.23 -10.48
N GLY A 116 -11.05 -13.16 -11.19
CA GLY A 116 -10.68 -14.44 -10.58
C GLY A 116 -9.84 -14.25 -9.32
N VAL A 117 -10.15 -15.00 -8.26
CA VAL A 117 -9.37 -14.97 -7.01
C VAL A 117 -8.07 -15.76 -7.21
N THR A 118 -7.01 -15.05 -7.56
CA THR A 118 -5.66 -15.60 -7.81
C THR A 118 -4.64 -14.93 -6.92
N GLU A 119 -3.50 -15.60 -6.69
CA GLU A 119 -2.37 -15.02 -5.96
C GLU A 119 -1.91 -13.69 -6.56
N GLU A 120 -1.81 -13.62 -7.90
CA GLU A 120 -1.45 -12.39 -8.62
C GLU A 120 -2.39 -11.22 -8.29
N ASN A 121 -3.70 -11.45 -8.31
CA ASN A 121 -4.68 -10.40 -8.00
C ASN A 121 -4.64 -10.01 -6.52
N MET A 122 -4.41 -10.96 -5.61
CA MET A 122 -4.24 -10.66 -4.19
C MET A 122 -3.00 -9.79 -3.95
N LEU A 123 -1.87 -10.11 -4.59
CA LEU A 123 -0.64 -9.32 -4.51
C LEU A 123 -0.80 -7.93 -5.14
N LEU A 124 -1.57 -7.80 -6.23
CA LEU A 124 -1.89 -6.50 -6.83
C LEU A 124 -2.67 -5.61 -5.84
N LEU A 125 -3.67 -6.17 -5.16
CA LEU A 125 -4.43 -5.44 -4.14
C LEU A 125 -3.53 -4.98 -2.98
N ALA A 126 -2.58 -5.82 -2.55
CA ALA A 126 -1.61 -5.47 -1.52
C ALA A 126 -0.69 -4.33 -1.97
N ALA A 127 -0.17 -4.38 -3.20
CA ALA A 127 0.77 -3.41 -3.74
C ALA A 127 0.18 -1.99 -3.90
N MET A 128 -1.12 -1.92 -4.24
CA MET A 128 -1.80 -0.67 -4.56
C MET A 128 -2.44 0.02 -3.34
N ARG A 129 -2.21 -0.50 -2.12
CA ARG A 129 -2.65 0.18 -0.90
C ARG A 129 -1.70 1.30 -0.51
N VAL A 130 -2.30 2.40 -0.04
CA VAL A 130 -1.59 3.56 0.49
C VAL A 130 -1.96 3.65 1.98
N PRO A 131 -1.07 3.25 2.91
CA PRO A 131 -1.26 3.57 4.32
C PRO A 131 -1.12 5.10 4.54
N PRO A 132 -1.76 5.67 5.57
CA PRO A 132 -1.76 7.12 5.83
C PRO A 132 -0.42 7.68 6.35
N SER A 133 0.69 6.95 6.26
CA SER A 133 2.03 7.38 6.74
C SER A 133 3.09 7.11 5.67
N ARG A 134 4.32 7.63 5.87
CA ARG A 134 5.50 7.37 5.01
C ARG A 134 5.96 5.90 5.09
N GLY A 135 5.04 4.99 4.84
CA GLY A 135 5.22 3.54 4.86
C GLY A 135 5.45 2.98 3.47
N ARG A 136 6.26 1.94 3.38
CA ARG A 136 6.41 1.12 2.18
C ARG A 136 6.09 -0.32 2.54
N SER A 137 5.36 -1.00 1.67
CA SER A 137 5.25 -2.44 1.76
C SER A 137 6.62 -3.08 1.48
N ILE A 138 7.08 -3.89 2.42
CA ILE A 138 8.38 -4.57 2.36
C ILE A 138 8.24 -6.09 2.24
N GLY A 139 7.01 -6.62 2.34
CA GLY A 139 6.73 -8.03 2.14
C GLY A 139 5.24 -8.31 2.06
N ALA A 140 4.84 -9.20 1.15
CA ALA A 140 3.49 -9.71 1.04
C ALA A 140 3.51 -11.19 0.73
N PHE A 141 2.65 -11.96 1.40
CA PHE A 141 2.62 -13.42 1.31
C PHE A 141 1.20 -13.91 1.13
N VAL A 142 0.98 -14.73 0.10
CA VAL A 142 -0.32 -15.34 -0.16
C VAL A 142 -0.27 -16.82 0.19
N THR A 143 -1.27 -17.26 0.95
CA THR A 143 -1.49 -18.68 1.25
C THR A 143 -2.84 -19.14 0.71
N ASP A 144 -2.89 -20.39 0.29
CA ASP A 144 -4.08 -21.04 -0.28
C ASP A 144 -4.51 -22.22 0.60
N ASP A 145 -5.73 -22.18 1.13
CA ASP A 145 -6.31 -23.27 1.93
C ASP A 145 -7.30 -24.16 1.15
N GLY A 146 -7.48 -23.91 -0.14
CA GLY A 146 -8.43 -24.56 -1.03
C GLY A 146 -9.64 -23.70 -1.36
N ASP A 147 -10.28 -23.12 -0.34
CA ASP A 147 -11.52 -22.33 -0.48
C ASP A 147 -11.27 -20.82 -0.47
N ARG A 148 -10.10 -20.42 0.04
CA ARG A 148 -9.74 -19.02 0.28
C ARG A 148 -8.27 -18.78 -0.05
N LEU A 149 -8.00 -17.56 -0.52
CA LEU A 149 -6.65 -17.00 -0.50
C LEU A 149 -6.56 -15.97 0.63
N THR A 150 -5.50 -16.06 1.41
CA THR A 150 -5.17 -15.10 2.48
C THR A 150 -3.88 -14.40 2.14
N CYS A 151 -3.89 -13.07 2.16
CA CYS A 151 -2.72 -12.23 1.94
C CYS A 151 -2.35 -11.54 3.25
N ASN A 152 -1.12 -11.77 3.71
CA ASN A 152 -0.49 -11.03 4.79
C ASN A 152 0.45 -9.99 4.17
N VAL A 153 0.36 -8.75 4.62
CA VAL A 153 1.16 -7.64 4.11
C VAL A 153 1.88 -6.98 5.26
N TYR A 154 3.14 -6.61 5.03
CA TYR A 154 4.01 -5.99 6.01
C TYR A 154 4.54 -4.66 5.49
N ASP A 155 4.21 -3.59 6.20
CA ASP A 155 4.59 -2.23 5.87
C ASP A 155 5.55 -1.70 6.93
N LEU A 156 6.69 -1.16 6.49
CA LEU A 156 7.62 -0.47 7.37
C LEU A 156 7.38 1.03 7.27
N CYS A 157 7.10 1.65 8.40
CA CYS A 157 6.83 3.08 8.50
C CYS A 157 7.81 3.75 9.45
N TYR A 158 8.16 4.98 9.07
CA TYR A 158 8.71 5.99 9.98
C TYR A 158 7.58 6.92 10.40
N SER A 159 7.28 6.96 11.69
CA SER A 159 6.26 7.88 12.22
C SER A 159 6.86 9.26 12.41
N SER A 160 6.98 10.06 11.34
CA SER A 160 7.41 11.46 11.48
C SER A 160 6.33 12.26 12.23
N GLY A 161 6.63 12.72 13.44
CA GLY A 161 5.89 13.84 14.00
C GLY A 161 6.12 15.07 13.11
N ASP A 162 5.08 15.90 12.93
CA ASP A 162 4.94 16.93 11.88
C ASP A 162 6.14 17.86 11.59
N TYR A 163 7.20 17.89 12.41
CA TYR A 163 8.39 18.72 12.21
C TYR A 163 9.71 18.09 12.71
N GLY A 164 9.80 16.77 12.84
CA GLY A 164 10.99 16.15 13.41
C GLY A 164 11.13 14.67 13.06
N LEU A 165 12.37 14.29 12.79
CA LEU A 165 12.85 12.92 12.66
C LEU A 165 12.31 12.08 13.83
N SER A 166 11.85 10.88 13.54
CA SER A 166 11.30 9.98 14.54
C SER A 166 12.34 8.99 14.99
N ASP A 167 12.45 8.82 16.30
CA ASP A 167 13.35 7.85 16.92
C ASP A 167 12.77 6.43 16.87
N THR A 168 11.82 6.13 15.97
CA THR A 168 11.12 4.84 15.93
C THR A 168 10.93 4.31 14.52
N ALA A 169 11.22 3.02 14.35
CA ALA A 169 10.81 2.23 13.21
C ALA A 169 9.61 1.38 13.62
N THR A 170 8.50 1.46 12.87
CA THR A 170 7.30 0.67 13.14
C THR A 170 7.00 -0.23 11.96
N LEU A 171 6.98 -1.54 12.21
CA LEU A 171 6.47 -2.54 11.29
C LEU A 171 4.99 -2.76 11.56
N TYR A 172 4.15 -2.53 10.57
CA TYR A 172 2.74 -2.88 10.58
C TYR A 172 2.52 -4.15 9.78
N GLY A 173 1.59 -4.97 10.26
CA GLY A 173 1.06 -6.12 9.53
C GLY A 173 -0.45 -5.98 9.42
N PHE A 174 -0.97 -6.30 8.24
CA PHE A 174 -2.39 -6.47 8.03
C PHE A 174 -2.67 -7.72 7.20
N THR A 175 -3.83 -8.32 7.45
CA THR A 175 -4.27 -9.53 6.78
C THR A 175 -5.61 -9.30 6.13
N PHE A 176 -5.72 -9.65 4.85
CA PHE A 176 -7.00 -9.74 4.17
C PHE A 176 -7.13 -11.07 3.44
N SER A 177 -8.36 -11.47 3.15
CA SER A 177 -8.63 -12.75 2.49
C SER A 177 -9.79 -12.64 1.52
N ALA A 178 -9.75 -13.46 0.48
CA ALA A 178 -10.79 -13.58 -0.52
C ALA A 178 -11.32 -15.02 -0.57
N GLU A 179 -12.64 -15.20 -0.43
CA GLU A 179 -13.28 -16.49 -0.73
C GLU A 179 -13.27 -16.72 -2.24
N LYS A 180 -12.73 -17.85 -2.69
CA LYS A 180 -12.58 -18.15 -4.13
C LYS A 180 -13.90 -18.30 -4.86
N ALA A 181 -14.92 -18.81 -4.19
CA ALA A 181 -16.23 -19.07 -4.78
C ALA A 181 -17.01 -17.78 -5.06
N THR A 182 -16.82 -16.76 -4.25
CA THR A 182 -17.66 -15.55 -4.25
C THR A 182 -16.88 -14.28 -4.58
N GLY A 183 -15.56 -14.28 -4.41
CA GLY A 183 -14.73 -13.08 -4.47
C GLY A 183 -14.84 -12.21 -3.22
N GLN A 184 -15.62 -12.61 -2.21
CA GLN A 184 -15.86 -11.78 -1.03
C GLN A 184 -14.55 -11.57 -0.24
N LEU A 185 -14.18 -10.31 -0.07
CA LEU A 185 -13.07 -9.89 0.77
C LEU A 185 -13.49 -9.79 2.24
N THR A 186 -12.56 -10.16 3.12
CA THR A 186 -12.62 -9.98 4.57
C THR A 186 -11.29 -9.42 5.07
N GLY A 187 -11.31 -8.48 6.00
CA GLY A 187 -10.09 -7.82 6.51
C GLY A 187 -9.47 -6.80 5.56
N TYR A 188 -10.06 -6.54 4.40
CA TYR A 188 -9.62 -5.48 3.48
C TYR A 188 -10.11 -4.10 3.94
N ASP A 189 -9.69 -3.67 5.12
CA ASP A 189 -9.89 -2.32 5.66
C ASP A 189 -8.52 -1.66 5.83
N SER A 190 -8.32 -0.46 5.26
CA SER A 190 -6.99 0.21 5.20
C SER A 190 -6.50 0.65 6.57
N ASP A 191 -7.41 0.76 7.53
CA ASP A 191 -7.13 1.39 8.82
C ASP A 191 -7.01 0.34 9.93
N GLN A 192 -7.09 -0.96 9.60
CA GLN A 192 -7.04 -2.05 10.56
C GLN A 192 -5.78 -2.90 10.38
N TYR A 193 -4.84 -2.71 11.30
CA TYR A 193 -3.65 -3.56 11.44
C TYR A 193 -3.93 -4.67 12.47
N ASP A 194 -3.62 -5.91 12.13
CA ASP A 194 -3.71 -7.06 13.04
C ASP A 194 -2.40 -7.33 13.78
N PHE A 195 -1.31 -6.70 13.33
CA PHE A 195 0.02 -6.76 13.91
C PHE A 195 0.70 -5.40 13.87
N SER A 196 1.41 -5.04 14.94
CA SER A 196 2.38 -3.96 14.91
C SER A 196 3.56 -4.26 15.84
N LYS A 197 4.74 -3.81 15.43
CA LYS A 197 5.97 -3.92 16.19
C LYS A 197 6.77 -2.63 16.03
N GLU A 198 7.17 -2.04 17.13
CA GLU A 198 7.93 -0.79 17.16
C GLU A 198 9.28 -1.04 17.83
N ALA A 199 10.32 -0.36 17.33
CA ALA A 199 11.64 -0.33 17.93
C ALA A 199 12.20 1.10 17.87
N GLU A 200 12.86 1.50 18.96
CA GLU A 200 13.58 2.78 19.02
C GLU A 200 14.86 2.71 18.17
N ILE A 201 15.05 3.69 17.31
CA ILE A 201 16.24 3.84 16.47
C ILE A 201 17.29 4.61 17.28
N PRO A 202 18.53 4.11 17.39
CA PRO A 202 19.58 4.82 18.11
C PRO A 202 19.88 6.19 17.48
N ASP A 203 20.05 7.23 18.31
CA ASP A 203 20.40 8.62 17.94
C ASP A 203 21.56 8.75 16.93
N THR A 204 22.42 7.74 16.80
CA THR A 204 23.54 7.70 15.87
C THR A 204 23.14 7.55 14.39
N PHE A 205 21.86 7.32 14.10
CA PHE A 205 21.33 7.17 12.75
C PHE A 205 20.59 8.44 12.33
N HIS A 206 21.30 9.34 11.66
CA HIS A 206 20.72 10.47 10.94
C HIS A 206 20.80 10.18 9.44
N PRO A 207 19.73 9.71 8.79
CA PRO A 207 19.73 9.48 7.34
C PRO A 207 19.80 10.80 6.56
N TYR A 208 19.49 11.93 7.21
CA TYR A 208 19.66 13.26 6.67
C TYR A 208 20.95 13.87 7.24
N PRO A 209 21.92 14.25 6.39
CA PRO A 209 23.05 15.04 6.85
C PRO A 209 22.51 16.35 7.42
N ASP A 210 23.00 16.75 8.59
CA ASP A 210 22.72 18.06 9.19
C ASP A 210 22.83 19.15 8.12
N GLU A 211 21.75 19.91 7.89
CA GLU A 211 21.79 21.16 7.09
C GLU A 211 22.67 22.22 7.76
#